data_AF-A0A6I3HRP0-F1
#
_entry.id   AF-A0A6I3HRP0-F1
#
_cell.length_a   1.000
_cell.length_b   1.000
_cell.length_c   1.000
_cell.angle_alpha   90.00
_cell.angle_beta   90.00
_cell.angle_gamma   90.00
#
_symmetry.space_group_name_H-M   'P 1'
#
loop_
_entity.id
_entity.type
_entity.pdbx_description
1 polymer ?
#
loop_
_entity_poly.entity_id
_entity_poly.type
_entity_poly.pdbx_seq_one_letter_code
_entity_poly.pdbx_strand_id
1 'polypeptide(L)'
;MRGMSQRAPQVEVGLTVAAVARRIGIAPATLRTWDRRYGLGPTVHVAGSHRRYSVADVARIDLMRKLMLNGALPSEAARTALSQDLAPLAASAEITNSSLHLVTDETGTDNVISLDSPKVVIRSLNRAVSALDAIGCDQIISQAIESHGVIWTWEKVLIPVLIAIGETWEQTGEGVEQEHLLAESIMSQFRKVLDKVTEPENARPVLLACAPHELHTIPMYAIAAGLAEQNITSRILGARLPAQALGNAAKKIGPSAILVWSQTKGTADCSIWEAVEPMRPAPVLMCAGPGWQEELPQGVVQNHDFTSTLIALAAASGR
;
A
#
# COMPACT_ATOMS: atom_id res chain seq x y z
N MET A 1 29.03 -40.59 14.97
CA MET A 1 28.92 -39.22 15.53
C MET A 1 29.30 -38.21 14.44
N ARG A 2 28.33 -37.34 14.10
CA ARG A 2 28.42 -35.99 13.52
C ARG A 2 29.43 -35.72 12.40
N GLY A 3 28.95 -35.70 11.16
CA GLY A 3 29.48 -34.84 10.11
C GLY A 3 28.80 -33.47 10.20
N MET A 4 29.49 -32.47 10.73
CA MET A 4 29.08 -31.06 10.68
C MET A 4 29.29 -30.55 9.25
N SER A 5 28.20 -30.40 8.50
CA SER A 5 28.22 -29.66 7.24
C SER A 5 28.25 -28.17 7.58
N GLN A 6 29.42 -27.54 7.43
CA GLN A 6 29.57 -26.09 7.54
C GLN A 6 28.84 -25.45 6.36
N ARG A 7 27.71 -24.79 6.64
CA ARG A 7 26.97 -23.97 5.68
C ARG A 7 27.80 -22.72 5.40
N ALA A 8 28.29 -22.58 4.17
CA ALA A 8 28.97 -21.37 3.70
C ALA A 8 28.04 -20.14 3.88
N PRO A 9 28.57 -18.98 4.29
CA PRO A 9 27.75 -17.78 4.44
C PRO A 9 27.18 -17.36 3.08
N GLN A 10 25.85 -17.27 2.98
CA GLN A 10 25.16 -16.66 1.84
C GLN A 10 25.63 -15.20 1.74
N VAL A 11 26.36 -14.89 0.67
CA VAL A 11 26.75 -13.51 0.36
C VAL A 11 25.49 -12.78 -0.10
N GLU A 12 24.89 -11.99 0.78
CA GLU A 12 23.88 -10.99 0.42
C GLU A 12 24.49 -10.05 -0.63
N VAL A 13 24.04 -10.16 -1.87
CA VAL A 13 24.58 -9.39 -3.00
C VAL A 13 24.11 -7.94 -2.86
N GLY A 14 24.89 -7.10 -2.19
CA GLY A 14 24.56 -5.68 -2.04
C GLY A 14 24.50 -4.91 -3.36
N LEU A 15 23.75 -3.82 -3.39
CA LEU A 15 23.56 -2.96 -4.55
C LEU A 15 24.78 -2.07 -4.82
N THR A 16 25.08 -1.81 -6.09
CA THR A 16 26.18 -0.89 -6.45
C THR A 16 25.80 0.57 -6.18
N VAL A 17 26.79 1.45 -5.97
CA VAL A 17 26.57 2.91 -5.82
C VAL A 17 25.71 3.48 -6.97
N ALA A 18 25.95 3.04 -8.21
CA ALA A 18 25.21 3.50 -9.38
C ALA A 18 23.76 3.00 -9.38
N ALA A 19 23.51 1.77 -8.90
CA ALA A 19 22.17 1.22 -8.75
C ALA A 19 21.38 1.99 -7.67
N VAL A 20 21.99 2.24 -6.51
CA VAL A 20 21.36 3.02 -5.43
C VAL A 20 21.10 4.47 -5.87
N ALA A 21 22.05 5.09 -6.57
CA ALA A 21 21.89 6.46 -7.10
C ALA A 21 20.69 6.59 -8.04
N ARG A 22 20.51 5.61 -8.94
CA ARG A 22 19.35 5.57 -9.84
C ARG A 22 18.04 5.30 -9.08
N ARG A 23 18.03 4.30 -8.19
CA ARG A 23 16.86 3.93 -7.38
C ARG A 23 16.34 5.09 -6.53
N ILE A 24 17.27 5.86 -5.95
CA ILE A 24 16.97 6.98 -5.06
C ILE A 24 16.97 8.32 -5.81
N GLY A 25 17.18 8.36 -7.13
CA GLY A 25 17.14 9.62 -7.91
C GLY A 25 18.08 10.72 -7.39
N ILE A 26 19.29 10.34 -6.94
CA ILE A 26 20.34 11.27 -6.48
C ILE A 26 21.66 10.97 -7.17
N ALA A 27 22.52 11.99 -7.33
CA ALA A 27 23.80 11.80 -8.00
C ALA A 27 24.73 10.84 -7.20
N PRO A 28 25.51 9.97 -7.87
CA PRO A 28 26.50 9.11 -7.19
C PRO A 28 27.53 9.90 -6.35
N ALA A 29 27.81 11.14 -6.70
CA ALA A 29 28.65 12.05 -5.91
C ALA A 29 28.00 12.47 -4.59
N THR A 30 26.67 12.62 -4.57
CA THR A 30 25.88 12.92 -3.36
C THR A 30 25.92 11.75 -2.38
N LEU A 31 25.73 10.51 -2.87
CA LEU A 31 25.87 9.30 -2.06
C LEU A 31 27.25 9.18 -1.41
N ARG A 32 28.31 9.45 -2.17
CA ARG A 32 29.70 9.46 -1.64
C ARG A 32 29.92 10.57 -0.60
N THR A 33 29.23 11.70 -0.76
CA THR A 33 29.29 12.80 0.21
C THR A 33 28.56 12.44 1.49
N TRP A 34 27.39 11.79 1.40
CA TRP A 34 26.61 11.37 2.56
C TRP A 34 27.29 10.24 3.35
N ASP A 35 27.88 9.27 2.66
CA ASP A 35 28.77 8.28 3.26
C ASP A 35 29.90 8.93 4.07
N ARG A 36 30.70 9.81 3.45
CA ARG A 36 31.83 10.46 4.10
C ARG A 36 31.44 11.41 5.24
N ARG A 37 30.37 12.19 5.08
CA ARG A 37 30.02 13.28 5.99
C ARG A 37 29.08 12.85 7.11
N TYR A 38 28.21 11.89 6.83
CA TYR A 38 27.14 11.51 7.75
C TYR A 38 27.17 10.03 8.11
N GLY A 39 28.04 9.21 7.50
CA GLY A 39 28.12 7.79 7.82
C GLY A 39 27.03 6.93 7.15
N LEU A 40 26.30 7.45 6.15
CA LEU A 40 25.32 6.68 5.36
C LEU A 40 26.00 5.85 4.25
N GLY A 41 27.05 5.15 4.64
CA GLY A 41 27.80 4.22 3.79
C GLY A 41 27.18 2.83 3.78
N PRO A 42 27.72 1.93 2.93
CA PRO A 42 27.40 0.52 3.02
C PRO A 42 27.86 -0.06 4.37
N THR A 43 26.99 -0.81 5.05
CA THR A 43 27.29 -1.40 6.38
C THR A 43 28.41 -2.43 6.33
N VAL A 44 28.57 -3.12 5.19
CA VAL A 44 29.66 -4.09 4.97
C VAL A 44 30.59 -3.53 3.90
N HIS A 45 31.78 -3.06 4.32
CA HIS A 45 32.84 -2.66 3.41
C HIS A 45 34.14 -3.40 3.71
N VAL A 46 34.65 -4.14 2.70
CA VAL A 46 35.99 -4.70 2.70
C VAL A 46 36.90 -3.78 1.90
N ALA A 47 38.02 -3.35 2.50
CA ALA A 47 39.00 -2.49 1.84
C ALA A 47 39.50 -3.15 0.54
N GLY A 48 39.40 -2.45 -0.58
CA GLY A 48 39.75 -2.95 -1.92
C GLY A 48 38.59 -3.54 -2.74
N SER A 49 37.38 -3.63 -2.18
CA SER A 49 36.17 -4.09 -2.90
C SER A 49 35.28 -2.93 -3.36
N HIS A 50 34.52 -3.14 -4.45
CA HIS A 50 33.49 -2.21 -4.88
C HIS A 50 32.41 -2.05 -3.78
N ARG A 51 31.99 -0.82 -3.51
CA ARG A 51 30.94 -0.50 -2.52
C ARG A 51 29.63 -1.22 -2.86
N ARG A 52 29.07 -1.91 -1.87
CA ARG A 52 27.85 -2.75 -1.96
C ARG A 52 26.91 -2.39 -0.81
N TYR A 53 25.76 -1.82 -1.13
CA TYR A 53 24.76 -1.36 -0.17
C TYR A 53 23.76 -2.48 0.12
N SER A 54 23.56 -2.81 1.39
CA SER A 54 22.49 -3.69 1.85
C SER A 54 21.12 -3.00 1.71
N VAL A 55 20.04 -3.77 1.88
CA VAL A 55 18.67 -3.24 1.89
C VAL A 55 18.49 -2.19 2.99
N ALA A 56 19.04 -2.44 4.18
CA ALA A 56 19.04 -1.50 5.29
C ALA A 56 19.77 -0.19 4.95
N ASP A 57 20.90 -0.27 4.22
CA ASP A 57 21.62 0.93 3.77
C ASP A 57 20.76 1.78 2.83
N VAL A 58 20.05 1.14 1.89
CA VAL A 58 19.17 1.84 0.95
C VAL A 58 17.97 2.47 1.65
N ALA A 59 17.36 1.79 2.61
CA ALA A 59 16.25 2.32 3.39
C ALA A 59 16.65 3.58 4.18
N ARG A 60 17.84 3.60 4.78
CA ARG A 60 18.37 4.77 5.50
C ARG A 60 18.63 5.95 4.56
N ILE A 61 19.17 5.68 3.37
CA ILE A 61 19.43 6.70 2.35
C ILE A 61 18.12 7.30 1.83
N ASP A 62 17.09 6.48 1.59
CA ASP A 62 15.77 6.94 1.15
C ASP A 62 15.07 7.78 2.23
N LEU A 63 15.13 7.33 3.50
CA LEU A 63 14.58 8.07 4.63
C LEU A 63 15.26 9.44 4.81
N MET A 64 16.60 9.50 4.74
CA MET A 64 17.32 10.76 4.79
C MET A 64 16.89 11.70 3.66
N ARG A 65 16.75 11.20 2.42
CA ARG A 65 16.27 11.98 1.28
C ARG A 65 14.87 12.55 1.54
N LYS A 66 13.95 11.72 2.03
CA LYS A 66 12.57 12.12 2.36
C LYS A 66 12.53 13.23 3.41
N LEU A 67 13.32 13.10 4.48
CA LEU A 67 13.42 14.12 5.53
C LEU A 67 13.97 15.45 4.99
N MET A 68 15.00 15.40 4.12
CA MET A 68 15.55 16.62 3.50
C MET A 68 14.56 17.30 2.54
N LEU A 69 13.78 16.53 1.79
CA LEU A 69 12.71 17.09 0.95
C LEU A 69 11.59 17.75 1.78
N ASN A 70 11.42 17.31 3.03
CA ASN A 70 10.48 17.89 4.00
C ASN A 70 11.09 19.04 4.82
N GLY A 71 12.24 19.60 4.40
CA GLY A 71 12.85 20.78 5.00
C GLY A 71 13.74 20.49 6.22
N ALA A 72 13.95 19.23 6.60
CA ALA A 72 14.89 18.89 7.65
C ALA A 72 16.33 19.21 7.22
N LEU A 73 17.14 19.70 8.16
CA LEU A 73 18.56 19.95 7.90
C LEU A 73 19.28 18.62 7.63
N PRO A 74 20.25 18.57 6.69
CA PRO A 74 20.93 17.33 6.31
C PRO A 74 21.53 16.54 7.48
N SER A 75 22.04 17.22 8.50
CA SER A 75 22.61 16.58 9.70
C SER A 75 21.57 15.96 10.63
N GLU A 76 20.38 16.53 10.72
CA GLU A 76 19.27 15.98 11.51
C GLU A 76 18.61 14.82 10.78
N ALA A 77 18.34 14.98 9.48
CA ALA A 77 17.84 13.93 8.61
C ALA A 77 18.72 12.68 8.65
N ALA A 78 20.04 12.86 8.58
CA ALA A 78 21.00 11.76 8.67
C ALA A 78 21.00 11.07 10.04
N ARG A 79 20.93 11.84 11.13
CA ARG A 79 20.92 11.29 12.49
C ARG A 79 19.68 10.43 12.72
N THR A 80 18.51 10.94 12.31
CA THR A 80 17.24 10.21 12.39
C THR A 80 17.30 8.93 11.56
N ALA A 81 17.84 8.99 10.35
CA ALA A 81 17.98 7.82 9.48
C ALA A 81 18.91 6.74 10.07
N LEU A 82 20.00 7.11 10.74
CA LEU A 82 20.92 6.17 11.36
C LEU A 82 20.41 5.59 12.69
N SER A 83 19.54 6.31 13.41
CA SER A 83 18.99 5.85 14.69
C SER A 83 17.92 4.75 14.59
N GLN A 84 17.42 4.46 13.38
CA GLN A 84 16.38 3.43 13.19
C GLN A 84 16.89 1.99 13.36
N ASP A 85 18.21 1.76 13.39
CA ASP A 85 18.80 0.42 13.57
C ASP A 85 18.86 -0.07 15.05
N LEU A 86 18.32 0.68 16.02
CA LEU A 86 18.27 0.26 17.43
C LEU A 86 16.98 -0.49 17.84
N ALA A 87 16.09 -0.78 16.89
CA ALA A 87 14.89 -1.60 17.12
C ALA A 87 14.89 -2.80 16.16
N PRO A 88 15.26 -4.02 16.62
CA PRO A 88 15.17 -5.21 15.79
C PRO A 88 13.69 -5.54 15.51
N LEU A 89 13.23 -5.31 14.29
CA LEU A 89 11.93 -5.82 13.81
C LEU A 89 12.08 -7.29 13.40
N ALA A 90 12.30 -8.14 14.41
CA ALA A 90 11.97 -9.54 14.36
C ALA A 90 10.67 -9.74 15.17
N ALA A 91 9.52 -9.54 14.52
CA ALA A 91 8.21 -10.03 14.98
C ALA A 91 7.15 -9.74 13.92
N SER A 92 6.93 -10.70 13.04
CA SER A 92 5.61 -11.19 12.58
C SER A 92 5.83 -12.38 11.64
N ALA A 93 6.62 -13.34 12.09
CA ALA A 93 6.66 -14.70 11.60
C ALA A 93 6.33 -15.59 12.78
N GLU A 94 5.03 -15.79 13.05
CA GLU A 94 4.51 -16.88 13.88
C GLU A 94 2.97 -16.92 13.72
N ILE A 95 2.50 -17.65 12.71
CA ILE A 95 1.31 -18.49 12.88
C ILE A 95 1.80 -19.92 12.76
N THR A 96 1.57 -20.62 13.86
CA THR A 96 2.02 -21.94 14.26
C THR A 96 1.65 -23.04 13.28
N ASN A 97 2.60 -23.93 13.04
CA ASN A 97 2.32 -25.29 12.61
C ASN A 97 1.41 -25.97 13.66
N SER A 98 0.15 -26.21 13.31
CA SER A 98 -0.67 -27.24 13.93
C SER A 98 -1.64 -27.81 12.91
N SER A 99 -1.59 -29.12 12.74
CA SER A 99 -2.43 -29.91 11.85
C SER A 99 -3.90 -29.96 12.30
N LEU A 100 -4.80 -30.27 11.34
CA LEU A 100 -6.27 -30.54 11.40
C LEU A 100 -7.17 -29.29 11.43
N HIS A 101 -8.17 -29.14 10.55
CA HIS A 101 -9.16 -30.12 10.13
C HIS A 101 -9.53 -29.97 8.63
N LEU A 102 -9.37 -31.07 7.88
CA LEU A 102 -10.00 -31.27 6.58
C LEU A 102 -11.52 -31.31 6.76
N VAL A 103 -12.23 -30.35 6.17
CA VAL A 103 -13.62 -30.60 5.77
C VAL A 103 -13.55 -31.15 4.36
N THR A 104 -13.58 -32.47 4.28
CA THR A 104 -13.99 -33.21 3.10
C THR A 104 -15.45 -32.88 2.82
N ASP A 105 -15.74 -32.34 1.63
CA ASP A 105 -16.92 -32.78 0.91
C ASP A 105 -16.48 -33.08 -0.52
N GLU A 106 -16.07 -34.33 -0.72
CA GLU A 106 -16.06 -34.93 -2.04
C GLU A 106 -17.50 -35.27 -2.41
N THR A 107 -18.04 -34.57 -3.41
CA THR A 107 -18.87 -35.24 -4.41
C THR A 107 -18.21 -35.06 -5.75
N GLY A 108 -17.95 -36.19 -6.40
CA GLY A 108 -17.02 -36.31 -7.51
C GLY A 108 -17.54 -35.84 -8.85
N THR A 109 -16.69 -36.09 -9.84
CA THR A 109 -16.89 -36.02 -11.30
C THR A 109 -17.18 -34.64 -11.86
N ASP A 110 -16.13 -33.84 -12.06
CA ASP A 110 -15.58 -33.56 -13.39
C ASP A 110 -14.44 -32.55 -13.30
N ASN A 111 -13.38 -32.78 -14.08
CA ASN A 111 -12.20 -31.92 -14.16
C ASN A 111 -12.51 -30.65 -14.99
N VAL A 112 -13.60 -29.96 -14.68
CA VAL A 112 -13.95 -28.67 -15.26
C VAL A 112 -13.21 -27.62 -14.45
N ILE A 113 -12.08 -27.15 -14.96
CA ILE A 113 -11.47 -25.91 -14.48
C ILE A 113 -12.53 -24.83 -14.67
N SER A 114 -13.18 -24.40 -13.59
CA SER A 114 -14.05 -23.23 -13.64
C SER A 114 -13.21 -22.06 -14.15
N LEU A 115 -13.58 -21.57 -15.34
CA LEU A 115 -12.92 -20.47 -16.03
C LEU A 115 -12.92 -19.19 -15.18
N ASP A 116 -13.78 -19.14 -14.16
CA ASP A 116 -14.01 -18.00 -13.27
C ASP A 116 -13.36 -18.15 -11.87
N SER A 117 -12.51 -19.17 -11.65
CA SER A 117 -11.81 -19.28 -10.36
C SER A 117 -10.76 -18.15 -10.17
N PRO A 118 -10.53 -17.65 -8.94
CA PRO A 118 -9.53 -16.59 -8.68
C PRO A 118 -8.14 -16.92 -9.24
N LYS A 119 -7.74 -18.20 -9.18
CA LYS A 119 -6.44 -18.67 -9.68
C LYS A 119 -6.29 -18.48 -11.19
N VAL A 120 -7.37 -18.67 -11.96
CA VAL A 120 -7.36 -18.50 -13.42
C VAL A 120 -7.26 -17.02 -13.76
N VAL A 121 -8.02 -16.17 -13.08
CA VAL A 121 -7.99 -14.72 -13.26
C VAL A 121 -6.61 -14.15 -12.90
N ILE A 122 -6.05 -14.49 -11.73
CA ILE A 122 -4.71 -14.08 -11.30
C ILE A 122 -3.65 -14.48 -12.32
N ARG A 123 -3.68 -15.73 -12.81
CA ARG A 123 -2.69 -16.21 -13.79
C ARG A 123 -2.77 -15.41 -15.10
N SER A 124 -3.98 -15.12 -15.56
CA SER A 124 -4.22 -14.37 -16.78
C SER A 124 -3.76 -12.92 -16.62
N LEU A 125 -4.07 -12.29 -15.48
CA LEU A 125 -3.64 -10.94 -15.16
C LEU A 125 -2.11 -10.83 -15.06
N ASN A 126 -1.46 -11.75 -14.33
CA ASN A 126 0.01 -11.79 -14.25
C ASN A 126 0.67 -11.91 -15.62
N ARG A 127 0.07 -12.70 -16.54
CA ARG A 127 0.57 -12.81 -17.92
C ARG A 127 0.43 -11.48 -18.67
N ALA A 128 -0.72 -10.82 -18.58
CA ALA A 128 -0.94 -9.54 -19.22
C ALA A 128 0.02 -8.46 -18.67
N VAL A 129 0.18 -8.39 -17.35
CA VAL A 129 1.12 -7.49 -16.67
C VAL A 129 2.56 -7.74 -17.11
N SER A 130 2.99 -9.01 -17.12
CA SER A 130 4.35 -9.39 -17.57
C SER A 130 4.61 -9.04 -19.04
N ALA A 131 3.56 -9.06 -19.87
CA ALA A 131 3.63 -8.67 -21.28
C ALA A 131 3.45 -7.17 -21.52
N LEU A 132 3.24 -6.38 -20.46
CA LEU A 132 2.86 -4.95 -20.52
C LEU A 132 1.63 -4.69 -21.39
N ASP A 133 0.70 -5.64 -21.41
CA ASP A 133 -0.56 -5.55 -22.12
C ASP A 133 -1.61 -4.81 -21.28
N ALA A 134 -1.61 -3.48 -21.37
CA ALA A 134 -2.56 -2.63 -20.64
C ALA A 134 -4.02 -2.92 -21.03
N ILE A 135 -4.28 -3.22 -22.31
CA ILE A 135 -5.64 -3.54 -22.79
C ILE A 135 -6.11 -4.86 -22.19
N GLY A 136 -5.24 -5.88 -22.19
CA GLY A 136 -5.52 -7.17 -21.54
C GLY A 136 -5.76 -7.03 -20.05
N CYS A 137 -4.96 -6.22 -19.35
CA CYS A 137 -5.18 -5.93 -17.92
C CYS A 137 -6.55 -5.29 -17.69
N ASP A 138 -6.89 -4.25 -18.45
CA ASP A 138 -8.18 -3.57 -18.37
C ASP A 138 -9.37 -4.52 -18.60
N GLN A 139 -9.29 -5.38 -19.62
CA GLN A 139 -10.33 -6.36 -19.93
C GLN A 139 -10.51 -7.39 -18.82
N ILE A 140 -9.40 -7.96 -18.32
CA ILE A 140 -9.44 -8.98 -17.26
C ILE A 140 -10.02 -8.38 -15.97
N ILE A 141 -9.61 -7.17 -15.60
CA ILE A 141 -10.11 -6.50 -14.38
C ILE A 141 -11.59 -6.12 -14.55
N SER A 142 -11.99 -5.57 -15.70
CA SER A 142 -13.40 -5.23 -15.97
C SER A 142 -14.29 -6.46 -15.91
N GLN A 143 -13.89 -7.56 -16.56
CA GLN A 143 -14.64 -8.82 -16.55
C GLN A 143 -14.76 -9.39 -15.13
N ALA A 144 -13.69 -9.33 -14.33
CA ALA A 144 -13.73 -9.80 -12.94
C ALA A 144 -14.72 -8.99 -12.09
N ILE A 145 -14.72 -7.66 -12.23
CA ILE A 145 -15.67 -6.77 -11.54
C ILE A 145 -17.10 -7.07 -12.00
N GLU A 146 -17.35 -7.22 -13.29
CA GLU A 146 -18.70 -7.49 -13.83
C GLU A 146 -19.25 -8.84 -13.37
N SER A 147 -18.42 -9.89 -13.31
CA SER A 147 -18.85 -11.23 -12.95
C SER A 147 -18.94 -11.46 -11.43
N HIS A 148 -18.11 -10.79 -10.62
CA HIS A 148 -17.96 -11.12 -9.19
C HIS A 148 -18.07 -9.92 -8.24
N GLY A 149 -18.13 -8.69 -8.78
CA GLY A 149 -18.14 -7.46 -8.01
C GLY A 149 -16.75 -6.97 -7.56
N VAL A 150 -16.71 -5.76 -7.00
CA VAL A 150 -15.47 -5.08 -6.58
C VAL A 150 -14.83 -5.78 -5.40
N ILE A 151 -15.60 -6.17 -4.38
CA ILE A 151 -15.06 -6.81 -3.16
C ILE A 151 -14.28 -8.08 -3.51
N TRP A 152 -14.90 -8.97 -4.28
CA TRP A 152 -14.26 -10.21 -4.71
C TRP A 152 -13.02 -9.94 -5.56
N THR A 153 -13.12 -9.02 -6.53
CA THR A 153 -12.01 -8.70 -7.43
C THR A 153 -10.82 -8.10 -6.67
N TRP A 154 -11.09 -7.19 -5.75
CA TRP A 154 -10.07 -6.57 -4.91
C TRP A 154 -9.37 -7.59 -4.01
N GLU A 155 -10.13 -8.36 -3.22
CA GLU A 155 -9.57 -9.25 -2.21
C GLU A 155 -8.98 -10.53 -2.80
N LYS A 156 -9.62 -11.12 -3.81
CA LYS A 156 -9.25 -12.45 -4.33
C LYS A 156 -8.33 -12.38 -5.55
N VAL A 157 -8.20 -11.23 -6.20
CA VAL A 157 -7.38 -11.09 -7.42
C VAL A 157 -6.35 -9.98 -7.28
N LEU A 158 -6.78 -8.73 -7.06
CA LEU A 158 -5.89 -7.58 -7.15
C LEU A 158 -4.87 -7.51 -6.00
N ILE A 159 -5.30 -7.73 -4.75
CA ILE A 159 -4.37 -7.77 -3.60
C ILE A 159 -3.28 -8.84 -3.80
N PRO A 160 -3.60 -10.13 -4.11
CA PRO A 160 -2.58 -11.14 -4.36
C PRO A 160 -1.58 -10.78 -5.47
N VAL A 161 -2.05 -10.15 -6.55
CA VAL A 161 -1.18 -9.74 -7.67
C VAL A 161 -0.28 -8.57 -7.26
N LEU A 162 -0.81 -7.55 -6.57
CA LEU A 162 -0.02 -6.42 -6.07
C LEU A 162 1.06 -6.87 -5.08
N ILE A 163 0.75 -7.81 -4.18
CA ILE A 163 1.72 -8.40 -3.25
C ILE A 163 2.83 -9.12 -4.02
N ALA A 164 2.48 -9.96 -5.00
CA ALA A 164 3.46 -10.71 -5.78
C ALA A 164 4.42 -9.81 -6.58
N ILE A 165 3.92 -8.69 -7.14
CA ILE A 165 4.76 -7.69 -7.81
C ILE A 165 5.69 -7.00 -6.81
N GLY A 166 5.17 -6.61 -5.64
CA GLY A 166 5.97 -6.01 -4.56
C GLY A 166 7.09 -6.94 -4.08
N GLU A 167 6.79 -8.21 -3.84
CA GLU A 167 7.78 -9.23 -3.44
C GLU A 167 8.85 -9.44 -4.52
N THR A 168 8.45 -9.45 -5.80
CA THR A 168 9.39 -9.58 -6.93
C THR A 168 10.33 -8.37 -6.98
N TRP A 169 9.79 -7.16 -6.80
CA TRP A 169 10.60 -5.95 -6.73
C TRP A 169 11.55 -5.94 -5.54
N GLU A 170 11.11 -6.39 -4.36
CA GLU A 170 11.97 -6.51 -3.18
C GLU A 170 13.14 -7.48 -3.42
N GLN A 171 12.90 -8.60 -4.11
CA GLN A 171 13.90 -9.63 -4.38
C GLN A 171 14.86 -9.25 -5.52
N THR A 172 14.36 -8.64 -6.58
CA THR A 172 15.11 -8.45 -7.84
C THR A 172 15.45 -6.99 -8.15
N GLY A 173 14.66 -6.04 -7.63
CA GLY A 173 14.72 -4.62 -8.00
C GLY A 173 14.12 -4.31 -9.38
N GLU A 174 13.47 -5.28 -10.03
CA GLU A 174 12.81 -5.15 -11.33
C GLU A 174 11.27 -5.12 -11.16
N GLY A 175 10.52 -4.78 -12.22
CA GLY A 175 9.05 -4.81 -12.21
C GLY A 175 8.35 -3.49 -11.84
N VAL A 176 9.08 -2.37 -11.80
CA VAL A 176 8.48 -1.04 -11.54
C VAL A 176 7.51 -0.64 -12.65
N GLU A 177 7.85 -0.94 -13.91
CA GLU A 177 6.99 -0.74 -15.07
C GLU A 177 5.69 -1.55 -14.98
N GLN A 178 5.76 -2.76 -14.42
CA GLN A 178 4.62 -3.64 -14.20
C GLN A 178 3.70 -3.11 -13.10
N GLU A 179 4.29 -2.65 -11.99
CA GLU A 179 3.56 -2.00 -10.90
C GLU A 179 2.78 -0.77 -11.40
N HIS A 180 3.46 0.11 -12.15
CA HIS A 180 2.81 1.31 -12.70
C HIS A 180 1.68 0.97 -13.67
N LEU A 181 1.90 0.04 -14.61
CA LEU A 181 0.87 -0.37 -15.58
C LEU A 181 -0.34 -0.97 -14.87
N LEU A 182 -0.12 -1.84 -13.89
CA LEU A 182 -1.20 -2.46 -13.14
C LEU A 182 -1.96 -1.42 -12.30
N ALA A 183 -1.24 -0.53 -11.60
CA ALA A 183 -1.86 0.53 -10.81
C ALA A 183 -2.77 1.44 -11.64
N GLU A 184 -2.31 1.86 -12.83
CA GLU A 184 -3.11 2.65 -13.76
C GLU A 184 -4.35 1.87 -14.27
N SER A 185 -4.18 0.59 -14.61
CA SER A 185 -5.30 -0.27 -15.06
C SER A 185 -6.35 -0.44 -13.97
N ILE A 186 -5.93 -0.70 -12.72
CA ILE A 186 -6.83 -0.80 -11.57
C ILE A 186 -7.58 0.51 -11.34
N MET A 187 -6.88 1.64 -11.31
CA MET A 187 -7.51 2.95 -11.11
C MET A 187 -8.49 3.29 -12.24
N SER A 188 -8.15 2.95 -13.48
CA SER A 188 -9.02 3.11 -14.65
C SER A 188 -10.33 2.33 -14.48
N GLN A 189 -10.26 1.05 -14.14
CA GLN A 189 -11.48 0.23 -13.98
C GLN A 189 -12.32 0.67 -12.78
N PHE A 190 -11.71 1.02 -11.65
CA PHE A 190 -12.47 1.54 -10.51
C PHE A 190 -13.17 2.85 -10.82
N ARG A 191 -12.54 3.79 -11.54
CA ARG A 191 -13.20 5.04 -11.97
C ARG A 191 -14.42 4.76 -12.85
N LYS A 192 -14.37 3.78 -13.75
CA LYS A 192 -15.54 3.37 -14.54
C LYS A 192 -16.69 2.85 -13.67
N VAL A 193 -16.42 2.23 -12.52
CA VAL A 193 -17.46 1.84 -11.56
C VAL A 193 -18.05 3.09 -10.89
N LEU A 194 -17.21 4.05 -10.49
CA LEU A 194 -17.65 5.31 -9.91
C LEU A 194 -18.57 6.11 -10.87
N ASP A 195 -18.25 6.11 -12.16
CA ASP A 195 -19.04 6.83 -13.19
C ASP A 195 -20.46 6.26 -13.38
N LYS A 196 -20.74 5.05 -12.87
CA LYS A 196 -22.07 4.42 -12.92
C LYS A 196 -23.01 4.93 -11.82
N VAL A 197 -22.52 5.66 -10.82
CA VAL A 197 -23.36 6.17 -9.72
C VAL A 197 -24.30 7.25 -10.24
N THR A 198 -25.59 6.98 -10.20
CA THR A 198 -26.66 7.91 -10.58
C THR A 198 -27.70 7.92 -9.47
N GLU A 199 -28.23 9.11 -9.13
CA GLU A 199 -29.20 9.27 -8.03
C GLU A 199 -28.73 8.59 -6.73
N PRO A 200 -27.63 9.10 -6.13
CA PRO A 200 -26.99 8.41 -5.00
C PRO A 200 -27.92 8.25 -3.80
N GLU A 201 -27.81 7.09 -3.15
CA GLU A 201 -28.61 6.72 -1.97
C GLU A 201 -28.33 7.64 -0.77
N ASN A 202 -27.11 8.18 -0.70
CA ASN A 202 -26.67 9.07 0.36
C ASN A 202 -26.81 10.54 -0.04
N ALA A 203 -27.50 11.34 0.79
CA ALA A 203 -27.61 12.78 0.59
C ALA A 203 -26.26 13.54 0.72
N ARG A 204 -25.32 12.99 1.51
CA ARG A 204 -24.00 13.58 1.78
C ARG A 204 -22.92 12.58 1.38
N PRO A 205 -21.92 12.96 0.58
CA PRO A 205 -20.88 12.04 0.12
C PRO A 205 -20.00 11.55 1.27
N VAL A 206 -19.40 10.39 1.08
CA VAL A 206 -18.23 9.95 1.86
C VAL A 206 -16.99 10.67 1.35
N LEU A 207 -16.17 11.23 2.24
CA LEU A 207 -14.88 11.81 1.89
C LEU A 207 -13.77 10.79 2.10
N LEU A 208 -12.93 10.59 1.09
CA LEU A 208 -11.84 9.62 1.11
C LEU A 208 -10.51 10.35 0.86
N ALA A 209 -9.53 10.14 1.73
CA ALA A 209 -8.21 10.76 1.63
C ALA A 209 -7.10 9.81 2.06
N CYS A 210 -5.89 10.04 1.56
CA CYS A 210 -4.68 9.44 2.13
C CYS A 210 -4.04 10.40 3.15
N ALA A 211 -3.38 9.86 4.18
CA ALA A 211 -2.65 10.63 5.17
C ALA A 211 -1.55 11.53 4.52
N PRO A 212 -1.04 12.58 5.21
CA PRO A 212 -0.20 13.63 4.61
C PRO A 212 1.08 13.16 3.91
N HIS A 213 1.57 11.97 4.27
CA HIS A 213 2.77 11.36 3.70
C HIS A 213 2.49 10.08 2.92
N GLU A 214 1.22 9.73 2.73
CA GLU A 214 0.81 8.49 2.09
C GLU A 214 0.64 8.66 0.58
N LEU A 215 1.28 7.78 -0.19
CA LEU A 215 1.26 7.75 -1.66
C LEU A 215 0.42 6.58 -2.22
N HIS A 216 0.13 5.56 -1.40
CA HIS A 216 -0.64 4.39 -1.81
C HIS A 216 -2.13 4.74 -1.87
N THR A 217 -2.59 5.06 -3.08
CA THR A 217 -3.98 5.50 -3.31
C THR A 217 -4.91 4.41 -3.80
N ILE A 218 -4.39 3.29 -4.33
CA ILE A 218 -5.20 2.22 -4.92
C ILE A 218 -6.28 1.70 -3.95
N PRO A 219 -5.99 1.41 -2.67
CA PRO A 219 -7.02 0.95 -1.73
C PRO A 219 -8.18 1.93 -1.56
N MET A 220 -7.90 3.24 -1.65
CA MET A 220 -8.93 4.28 -1.59
C MET A 220 -9.86 4.24 -2.80
N TYR A 221 -9.33 3.98 -4.01
CA TYR A 221 -10.16 3.78 -5.20
C TYR A 221 -10.97 2.47 -5.13
N ALA A 222 -10.40 1.41 -4.54
CA ALA A 222 -11.13 0.17 -4.29
C ALA A 222 -12.32 0.40 -3.36
N ILE A 223 -12.11 1.14 -2.26
CA ILE A 223 -13.18 1.51 -1.31
C ILE A 223 -14.24 2.35 -2.01
N ALA A 224 -13.83 3.36 -2.79
CA ALA A 224 -14.75 4.19 -3.54
C ALA A 224 -15.60 3.37 -4.53
N ALA A 225 -14.99 2.39 -5.21
CA ALA A 225 -15.69 1.51 -6.14
C ALA A 225 -16.66 0.55 -5.42
N GLY A 226 -16.28 0.01 -4.26
CA GLY A 226 -17.18 -0.82 -3.45
C GLY A 226 -18.39 -0.04 -2.92
N LEU A 227 -18.21 1.24 -2.56
CA LEU A 227 -19.33 2.13 -2.23
C LEU A 227 -20.22 2.41 -3.45
N ALA A 228 -19.61 2.61 -4.62
CA ALA A 228 -20.31 2.86 -5.86
C ALA A 228 -21.21 1.67 -6.28
N GLU A 229 -20.80 0.42 -6.02
CA GLU A 229 -21.66 -0.76 -6.22
C GLU A 229 -22.95 -0.73 -5.39
N GLN A 230 -22.93 -0.04 -4.25
CA GLN A 230 -24.09 0.18 -3.41
C GLN A 230 -24.79 1.52 -3.71
N ASN A 231 -24.46 2.16 -4.83
CA ASN A 231 -24.93 3.48 -5.25
C ASN A 231 -24.67 4.59 -4.21
N ILE A 232 -23.60 4.44 -3.42
CA ILE A 232 -23.15 5.43 -2.44
C ILE A 232 -22.08 6.31 -3.10
N THR A 233 -22.34 7.61 -3.17
CA THR A 233 -21.41 8.59 -3.72
C THR A 233 -20.28 8.89 -2.72
N SER A 234 -19.05 8.95 -3.25
CA SER A 234 -17.85 9.35 -2.51
C SER A 234 -17.07 10.44 -3.24
N ARG A 235 -16.15 11.10 -2.53
CA ARG A 235 -15.23 12.12 -3.04
C ARG A 235 -13.81 11.77 -2.62
N ILE A 236 -12.97 11.49 -3.61
CA ILE A 236 -11.56 11.17 -3.41
C ILE A 236 -10.73 12.45 -3.45
N LEU A 237 -9.94 12.70 -2.40
CA LEU A 237 -9.03 13.84 -2.31
C LEU A 237 -7.57 13.50 -2.68
N GLY A 238 -7.26 12.22 -2.89
CA GLY A 238 -5.97 11.77 -3.40
C GLY A 238 -4.90 11.50 -2.34
N ALA A 239 -3.67 11.35 -2.82
CA ALA A 239 -2.47 11.09 -2.03
C ALA A 239 -2.06 12.32 -1.20
N ARG A 240 -1.30 12.09 -0.13
CA ARG A 240 -0.55 13.13 0.62
C ARG A 240 -1.40 14.33 1.03
N LEU A 241 -2.62 14.10 1.51
CA LEU A 241 -3.52 15.21 1.82
C LEU A 241 -3.09 15.90 3.11
N PRO A 242 -2.73 17.21 3.09
CA PRO A 242 -2.41 17.94 4.30
C PRO A 242 -3.63 18.06 5.22
N ALA A 243 -3.42 18.05 6.54
CA ALA A 243 -4.49 18.12 7.53
C ALA A 243 -5.46 19.30 7.29
N GLN A 244 -4.92 20.50 7.09
CA GLN A 244 -5.74 21.69 6.82
C GLN A 244 -6.56 21.56 5.53
N ALA A 245 -6.04 20.87 4.51
CA ALA A 245 -6.78 20.64 3.27
C ALA A 245 -7.95 19.68 3.49
N LEU A 246 -7.78 18.64 4.32
CA LEU A 246 -8.87 17.76 4.74
C LEU A 246 -9.97 18.55 5.47
N GLY A 247 -9.60 19.36 6.46
CA GLY A 247 -10.55 20.21 7.21
C GLY A 247 -11.32 21.17 6.29
N ASN A 248 -10.62 21.84 5.39
CA ASN A 248 -11.23 22.75 4.41
C ASN A 248 -12.20 22.03 3.46
N ALA A 249 -11.85 20.82 3.01
CA ALA A 249 -12.72 20.02 2.16
C ALA A 249 -13.96 19.54 2.93
N ALA A 250 -13.77 19.02 4.14
CA ALA A 250 -14.86 18.57 5.01
C ALA A 250 -15.87 19.70 5.28
N LYS A 251 -15.40 20.91 5.59
CA LYS A 251 -16.24 22.10 5.81
C LYS A 251 -17.06 22.49 4.58
N LYS A 252 -16.50 22.38 3.39
CA LYS A 252 -17.19 22.72 2.12
C LYS A 252 -18.19 21.65 1.68
N ILE A 253 -17.85 20.39 1.92
CA ILE A 253 -18.61 19.24 1.41
C ILE A 253 -19.71 18.82 2.38
N GLY A 254 -19.47 18.94 3.70
CA GLY A 254 -20.38 18.42 4.73
C GLY A 254 -20.61 16.90 4.59
N PRO A 255 -19.57 16.06 4.65
CA PRO A 255 -19.68 14.63 4.34
C PRO A 255 -20.48 13.84 5.40
N SER A 256 -20.94 12.64 5.03
CA SER A 256 -21.52 11.67 5.98
C SER A 256 -20.43 10.96 6.80
N ALA A 257 -19.29 10.70 6.18
CA ALA A 257 -18.12 10.08 6.79
C ALA A 257 -16.82 10.61 6.15
N ILE A 258 -15.72 10.53 6.90
CA ILE A 258 -14.36 10.82 6.43
C ILE A 258 -13.51 9.60 6.71
N LEU A 259 -12.94 9.00 5.67
CA LEU A 259 -11.95 7.93 5.79
C LEU A 259 -10.56 8.46 5.44
N VAL A 260 -9.59 8.26 6.34
CA VAL A 260 -8.17 8.51 6.06
C VAL A 260 -7.41 7.18 5.95
N TRP A 261 -6.85 6.93 4.78
CA TRP A 261 -6.02 5.76 4.49
C TRP A 261 -4.55 5.99 4.83
N SER A 262 -3.93 4.97 5.45
CA SER A 262 -2.48 4.90 5.65
C SER A 262 -1.98 3.46 5.45
N GLN A 263 -1.07 3.25 4.52
CA GLN A 263 -0.45 1.97 4.18
C GLN A 263 0.87 1.75 4.94
N THR A 264 1.69 2.78 5.08
CA THR A 264 3.05 2.63 5.63
C THR A 264 3.11 3.08 7.09
N LYS A 265 3.80 2.33 7.95
CA LYS A 265 4.04 2.79 9.33
C LYS A 265 4.79 4.13 9.31
N GLY A 266 4.28 5.10 10.06
CA GLY A 266 4.85 6.45 10.14
C GLY A 266 4.32 7.44 9.10
N THR A 267 3.44 7.04 8.16
CA THR A 267 2.69 8.01 7.33
C THR A 267 1.35 8.40 7.95
N ALA A 268 0.83 7.60 8.90
CA ALA A 268 -0.30 7.97 9.73
C ALA A 268 0.11 9.06 10.72
N ASP A 269 -0.72 10.09 10.83
CA ASP A 269 -0.53 11.21 11.75
C ASP A 269 -1.89 11.57 12.35
N CYS A 270 -2.07 11.33 13.65
CA CYS A 270 -3.33 11.59 14.34
C CYS A 270 -3.69 13.09 14.39
N SER A 271 -2.72 13.99 14.21
CA SER A 271 -2.99 15.44 14.15
C SER A 271 -3.85 15.82 12.94
N ILE A 272 -3.99 14.92 11.93
CA ILE A 272 -4.91 15.14 10.82
C ILE A 272 -6.35 15.43 11.26
N TRP A 273 -6.77 14.84 12.39
CA TRP A 273 -8.11 14.97 12.92
C TRP A 273 -8.35 16.31 13.62
N GLU A 274 -7.29 16.98 14.11
CA GLU A 274 -7.39 18.31 14.73
C GLU A 274 -7.87 19.37 13.74
N ALA A 275 -7.62 19.17 12.44
CA ALA A 275 -8.05 20.08 11.38
C ALA A 275 -9.55 19.93 11.02
N VAL A 276 -10.22 18.86 11.46
CA VAL A 276 -11.64 18.65 11.19
C VAL A 276 -12.47 19.39 12.25
N GLU A 277 -12.90 20.61 11.90
CA GLU A 277 -13.75 21.42 12.77
C GLU A 277 -15.09 20.72 13.06
N PRO A 278 -15.65 20.86 14.28
CA PRO A 278 -17.00 20.36 14.60
C PRO A 278 -18.06 20.90 13.63
N MET A 279 -18.89 20.00 13.08
CA MET A 279 -19.97 20.35 12.15
C MET A 279 -21.26 19.57 12.48
N ARG A 280 -22.40 20.06 11.96
CA ARG A 280 -23.71 19.41 12.15
C ARG A 280 -24.40 19.17 10.80
N PRO A 281 -24.84 17.92 10.51
CA PRO A 281 -24.59 16.70 11.28
C PRO A 281 -23.12 16.30 11.24
N ALA A 282 -22.58 15.78 12.35
CA ALA A 282 -21.18 15.37 12.42
C ALA A 282 -20.89 14.18 11.49
N PRO A 283 -19.78 14.19 10.74
CA PRO A 283 -19.36 13.03 9.98
C PRO A 283 -18.81 11.95 10.91
N VAL A 284 -18.94 10.68 10.51
CA VAL A 284 -18.20 9.59 11.15
C VAL A 284 -16.73 9.68 10.72
N LEU A 285 -15.80 9.69 11.68
CA LEU A 285 -14.36 9.77 11.42
C LEU A 285 -13.77 8.36 11.44
N MET A 286 -13.07 7.97 10.38
CA MET A 286 -12.54 6.62 10.22
C MET A 286 -11.08 6.61 9.75
N CYS A 287 -10.32 5.66 10.27
CA CYS A 287 -8.97 5.31 9.83
C CYS A 287 -8.99 3.91 9.22
N ALA A 288 -8.32 3.71 8.09
CA ALA A 288 -8.08 2.38 7.54
C ALA A 288 -6.65 2.20 7.03
N GLY A 289 -6.21 0.95 7.01
CA GLY A 289 -4.91 0.52 6.53
C GLY A 289 -3.86 0.32 7.64
N PRO A 290 -2.80 -0.44 7.35
CA PRO A 290 -1.84 -0.92 8.35
C PRO A 290 -0.87 0.15 8.86
N GLY A 291 -0.90 1.37 8.30
CA GLY A 291 -0.05 2.48 8.73
C GLY A 291 -0.50 3.13 10.04
N TRP A 292 -1.75 2.93 10.47
CA TRP A 292 -2.30 3.47 11.71
C TRP A 292 -1.84 2.67 12.94
N GLN A 293 -1.52 3.39 14.02
CA GLN A 293 -1.22 2.81 15.34
C GLN A 293 -2.50 2.59 16.16
N GLU A 294 -2.41 1.85 17.27
CA GLU A 294 -3.57 1.46 18.10
C GLU A 294 -4.18 2.63 18.89
N GLU A 295 -3.41 3.68 19.21
CA GLU A 295 -3.92 4.84 19.94
C GLU A 295 -4.48 5.90 18.98
N LEU A 296 -5.80 5.89 18.81
CA LEU A 296 -6.54 6.88 18.03
C LEU A 296 -7.27 7.91 18.92
N PRO A 297 -7.48 9.14 18.43
CA PRO A 297 -8.31 10.12 19.13
C PRO A 297 -9.73 9.62 19.39
N GLN A 298 -10.35 10.10 20.48
CA GLN A 298 -11.72 9.75 20.82
C GLN A 298 -12.69 10.07 19.67
N GLY A 299 -13.53 9.10 19.30
CA GLY A 299 -14.53 9.25 18.25
C GLY A 299 -14.04 8.90 16.84
N VAL A 300 -12.76 8.56 16.67
CA VAL A 300 -12.23 8.01 15.42
C VAL A 300 -12.30 6.47 15.47
N VAL A 301 -12.90 5.87 14.44
CA VAL A 301 -13.05 4.41 14.32
C VAL A 301 -11.91 3.86 13.48
N GLN A 302 -11.27 2.77 13.92
CA GLN A 302 -10.31 2.03 13.09
C GLN A 302 -10.98 0.83 12.42
N ASN A 303 -10.76 0.67 11.12
CA ASN A 303 -11.14 -0.52 10.38
C ASN A 303 -9.89 -1.24 9.85
N HIS A 304 -9.89 -2.56 9.99
CA HIS A 304 -8.71 -3.39 9.70
C HIS A 304 -8.82 -4.19 8.40
N ASP A 305 -10.03 -4.36 7.88
CA ASP A 305 -10.29 -5.10 6.64
C ASP A 305 -11.19 -4.31 5.69
N PHE A 306 -11.14 -4.68 4.42
CA PHE A 306 -11.81 -3.98 3.35
C PHE A 306 -13.34 -4.04 3.49
N THR A 307 -13.87 -5.22 3.79
CA THR A 307 -15.31 -5.45 3.89
C THR A 307 -15.92 -4.70 5.10
N SER A 308 -15.30 -4.76 6.27
CA SER A 308 -15.78 -4.01 7.44
C SER A 308 -15.70 -2.49 7.24
N THR A 309 -14.69 -2.00 6.51
CA THR A 309 -14.60 -0.58 6.12
C THR A 309 -15.79 -0.17 5.26
N LEU A 310 -16.15 -0.96 4.25
CA LEU A 310 -17.31 -0.68 3.40
C LEU A 310 -18.62 -0.70 4.18
N ILE A 311 -18.82 -1.69 5.05
CA ILE A 311 -20.03 -1.80 5.89
C ILE A 311 -20.17 -0.57 6.80
N ALA A 312 -19.09 -0.15 7.46
CA ALA A 312 -19.11 1.01 8.34
C ALA A 312 -19.43 2.30 7.57
N LEU A 313 -18.85 2.49 6.38
CA LEU A 313 -19.10 3.65 5.54
C LEU A 313 -20.52 3.68 4.95
N ALA A 314 -21.08 2.51 4.63
CA ALA A 314 -22.48 2.39 4.21
C ALA A 314 -23.43 2.78 5.35
N ALA A 315 -23.19 2.25 6.55
CA ALA A 315 -23.94 2.59 7.76
C ALA A 315 -23.89 4.10 8.06
N ALA A 316 -22.72 4.72 7.98
CA ALA A 316 -22.55 6.16 8.17
C ALA A 316 -23.30 7.01 7.12
N SER A 317 -23.56 6.42 5.95
CA SER A 317 -24.28 7.06 4.84
C SER A 317 -25.80 6.87 4.89
N GLY A 318 -26.32 6.16 5.91
CA GLY A 318 -27.75 5.94 6.12
C GLY A 318 -28.29 4.64 5.49
N ARG A 319 -27.43 3.66 5.22
CA ARG A 319 -27.76 2.35 4.63
C ARG A 319 -27.51 1.21 5.61
#